data_AF-A0A388QPD7-F1
#
_entry.id   AF-A0A388QPD7-F1
#
_cell.length_a   1.000
_cell.length_b   1.000
_cell.length_c   1.000
_cell.angle_alpha   90.00
_cell.angle_beta   90.00
_cell.angle_gamma   90.00
#
_symmetry.space_group_name_H-M   'P 1'
#
loop_
_entity.id
_entity.type
_entity.pdbx_description
1 polymer ?
#
loop_
_entity_poly.entity_id
_entity_poly.type
_entity_poly.pdbx_seq_one_letter_code
_entity_poly.pdbx_strand_id
1 'polypeptide(L)'
;MKIDIDPSTFTTKEAYVRAALSKARDLAVQTWEDEHTERRSLIEREVSSLSKNELARRLVKLLSRPNRARAQISEAMRTKAKALRKKDVPVREIAAELGISIPSVYNITKD
;
A
#
# COMPACT_ATOMS: atom_id res chain seq x y z
N MET A 1 -9.91 -1.38 14.70
CA MET A 1 -11.13 -0.58 14.46
C MET A 1 -12.33 -1.40 14.92
N LYS A 2 -13.19 -0.88 15.80
CA LYS A 2 -14.34 -1.62 16.36
C LYS A 2 -15.63 -0.95 15.90
N ILE A 3 -16.55 -1.73 15.34
CA ILE A 3 -17.85 -1.24 14.90
C ILE A 3 -18.81 -1.44 16.07
N ASP A 4 -19.09 -0.36 16.81
CA ASP A 4 -20.09 -0.40 17.88
C ASP A 4 -21.50 -0.26 17.27
N ILE A 5 -22.15 -1.40 17.10
CA ILE A 5 -23.57 -1.53 16.76
C ILE A 5 -24.16 -2.54 17.74
N ASP A 6 -25.21 -2.11 18.44
CA ASP A 6 -25.93 -2.97 19.36
C ASP A 6 -26.84 -3.94 18.58
N PRO A 7 -26.60 -5.27 18.66
CA PRO A 7 -27.43 -6.25 17.97
C PRO A 7 -28.89 -6.26 18.44
N SER A 8 -29.17 -5.83 19.67
CA SER A 8 -30.52 -5.85 20.26
C SER A 8 -31.48 -4.85 19.61
N THR A 9 -30.94 -3.87 18.88
CA THR A 9 -31.72 -2.86 18.16
C THR A 9 -32.30 -3.35 16.83
N PHE A 10 -31.99 -4.58 16.41
CA PHE A 10 -32.44 -5.15 15.14
C PHE A 10 -33.36 -6.34 15.36
N THR A 11 -34.50 -6.34 14.67
CA THR A 11 -35.50 -7.41 14.74
C THR A 11 -35.08 -8.66 13.98
N THR A 12 -34.15 -8.56 13.02
CA THR A 12 -33.63 -9.68 12.24
C THR A 12 -32.12 -9.65 12.12
N LYS A 13 -31.51 -10.84 12.02
CA LYS A 13 -30.07 -11.00 11.79
C LYS A 13 -29.62 -10.32 10.49
N GLU A 14 -30.42 -10.40 9.43
CA GLU A 14 -30.09 -9.74 8.17
C GLU A 14 -30.06 -8.21 8.29
N ALA A 15 -31.01 -7.62 9.02
CA ALA A 15 -31.03 -6.17 9.25
C ALA A 15 -29.78 -5.72 10.03
N TYR A 16 -29.39 -6.46 11.06
CA TYR A 16 -28.15 -6.22 11.79
C TYR A 16 -26.91 -6.31 10.89
N VAL A 17 -26.80 -7.38 10.08
CA VAL A 17 -25.64 -7.58 9.19
C VAL A 17 -25.56 -6.47 8.15
N ARG A 18 -26.67 -6.06 7.53
CA ARG A 18 -26.68 -4.95 6.56
C ARG A 18 -26.26 -3.63 7.20
N ALA A 19 -26.76 -3.34 8.40
CA ALA A 19 -26.38 -2.14 9.15
C ALA A 19 -24.89 -2.15 9.53
N ALA A 20 -24.37 -3.31 9.97
CA ALA A 20 -22.97 -3.49 10.29
C ALA A 20 -22.05 -3.31 9.06
N LEU A 21 -22.43 -3.88 7.91
CA LEU A 21 -21.69 -3.72 6.67
C LEU A 21 -21.74 -2.28 6.15
N SER A 22 -22.88 -1.59 6.26
CA SER A 22 -22.97 -0.17 5.88
C SER A 22 -22.04 0.68 6.74
N LYS A 23 -22.08 0.52 8.06
CA LYS A 23 -21.22 1.29 8.97
C LYS A 23 -19.74 0.96 8.78
N ALA A 24 -19.41 -0.30 8.48
CA ALA A 24 -18.05 -0.70 8.11
C ALA A 24 -17.57 0.03 6.85
N ARG A 25 -18.43 0.09 5.82
CA ARG A 25 -18.14 0.78 4.56
C ARG A 25 -17.94 2.26 4.78
N ASP A 26 -18.87 2.91 5.48
CA ASP A 26 -18.83 4.36 5.68
C ASP A 26 -17.58 4.76 6.50
N LEU A 27 -17.21 3.95 7.51
CA LEU A 27 -15.99 4.15 8.29
C LEU A 27 -14.71 3.91 7.47
N ALA A 28 -14.72 2.92 6.57
CA ALA A 28 -13.61 2.66 5.64
C ALA A 28 -13.45 3.79 4.60
N VAL A 29 -14.58 4.35 4.13
CA VAL A 29 -14.57 5.53 3.24
C VAL A 29 -14.01 6.73 3.98
N GLN A 30 -14.47 7.00 5.20
CA GLN A 30 -13.98 8.13 5.99
C GLN A 30 -12.48 8.02 6.30
N THR A 31 -12.01 6.85 6.73
CA THR A 31 -10.56 6.64 6.95
C THR A 31 -9.75 6.78 5.66
N TRP A 32 -10.28 6.31 4.53
CA TRP A 32 -9.66 6.52 3.22
C TRP A 32 -9.62 8.01 2.86
N GLU A 33 -10.72 8.74 3.03
CA GLU A 33 -10.81 10.18 2.77
C GLU A 33 -9.86 10.97 3.66
N ASP A 34 -9.79 10.68 4.96
CA ASP A 34 -8.88 11.34 5.89
C ASP A 34 -7.41 11.14 5.47
N GLU A 35 -7.01 9.89 5.19
CA GLU A 35 -5.65 9.58 4.73
C GLU A 35 -5.31 10.20 3.38
N HIS A 36 -6.28 10.24 2.45
CA HIS A 36 -6.05 10.73 1.10
C HIS A 36 -6.19 12.25 1.00
N THR A 37 -6.93 12.89 1.89
CA THR A 37 -7.07 14.35 1.94
C THR A 37 -5.76 14.99 2.38
N GLU A 38 -5.10 14.46 3.42
CA GLU A 38 -3.81 14.97 3.87
C GLU A 38 -2.73 14.80 2.78
N ARG A 39 -2.62 13.59 2.21
CA ARG A 39 -1.69 13.30 1.12
C ARG A 39 -1.96 14.17 -0.11
N ARG A 40 -3.23 14.35 -0.47
CA ARG A 40 -3.64 15.22 -1.59
C ARG A 40 -3.25 16.67 -1.32
N SER A 41 -3.51 17.19 -0.12
CA SER A 41 -3.16 18.55 0.26
C SER A 41 -1.65 18.80 0.18
N LEU A 42 -0.83 17.84 0.65
CA LEU A 42 0.63 17.92 0.53
C LEU A 42 1.11 17.94 -0.92
N ILE A 43 0.53 17.07 -1.77
CA ILE A 43 0.86 17.02 -3.20
C ILE A 43 0.41 18.32 -3.89
N GLU A 44 -0.78 18.83 -3.59
CA GLU A 44 -1.28 20.09 -4.15
C GLU A 44 -0.38 21.27 -3.78
N ARG A 45 0.05 21.36 -2.52
CA ARG A 45 1.04 22.37 -2.09
C ARG A 45 2.37 22.21 -2.82
N GLU A 46 2.90 20.99 -2.91
CA GLU A 46 4.14 20.72 -3.63
C GLU A 46 4.02 21.14 -5.10
N VAL A 47 2.99 20.69 -5.81
CA VAL A 47 2.73 21.05 -7.22
C VAL A 47 2.60 22.55 -7.41
N SER A 48 1.88 23.24 -6.51
CA SER A 48 1.71 24.70 -6.57
C SER A 48 3.03 25.47 -6.40
N SER A 49 4.00 24.90 -5.67
CA SER A 49 5.32 25.50 -5.43
C SER A 49 6.31 25.29 -6.59
N LEU A 50 5.99 24.40 -7.54
CA LEU A 50 6.88 24.08 -8.67
C LEU A 50 6.67 25.05 -9.84
N SER A 51 7.78 25.42 -10.49
CA SER A 51 7.71 26.11 -11.78
C SER A 51 7.16 25.20 -12.88
N LYS A 52 6.56 25.78 -13.93
CA LYS A 52 6.03 25.03 -15.10
C LYS A 52 7.06 24.07 -15.70
N ASN A 53 8.32 24.49 -15.78
CA ASN A 53 9.41 23.69 -16.34
C ASN A 53 9.78 22.50 -15.44
N GLU A 54 9.76 22.69 -14.12
CA GLU A 54 10.05 21.63 -13.15
C GLU A 54 8.92 20.61 -13.08
N LEU A 55 7.67 21.08 -13.09
CA LEU A 55 6.50 20.22 -13.18
C LEU A 55 6.53 19.36 -14.46
N ALA A 56 6.83 19.96 -15.61
CA ALA A 56 6.94 19.26 -16.89
C ALA A 56 8.02 18.17 -16.86
N ARG A 57 9.21 18.45 -16.31
CA ARG A 57 10.27 17.45 -16.15
C ARG A 57 9.85 16.27 -15.28
N ARG A 58 9.18 16.54 -14.15
CA ARG A 58 8.70 15.50 -13.23
C ARG A 58 7.60 14.65 -13.85
N LEU A 59 6.66 15.27 -14.58
CA LEU A 59 5.62 14.56 -15.33
C LEU A 59 6.21 13.66 -16.42
N VAL A 60 7.12 14.19 -17.24
CA VAL A 60 7.83 13.39 -18.26
C VAL A 60 8.55 12.23 -17.60
N LYS A 61 9.25 12.44 -16.48
CA LYS A 61 9.93 11.37 -15.73
C LYS A 61 8.97 10.33 -15.16
N LEU A 62 7.73 10.68 -14.82
CA LEU A 62 6.70 9.76 -14.35
C LEU A 62 6.12 8.94 -15.51
N LEU A 63 5.79 9.60 -16.62
CA LEU A 63 5.20 8.98 -17.81
C LEU A 63 6.20 8.11 -18.58
N SER A 64 7.48 8.48 -18.57
CA SER A 64 8.57 7.71 -19.20
C SER A 64 9.11 6.59 -18.33
N ARG A 65 8.62 6.42 -17.09
CA ARG A 65 8.96 5.20 -16.35
C ARG A 65 8.38 4.04 -17.13
N PRO A 66 9.19 3.01 -17.48
CA PRO A 66 8.61 1.72 -17.87
C PRO A 66 7.60 1.38 -16.79
N ASN A 67 6.44 0.86 -17.19
CA ASN A 67 5.40 0.40 -16.27
C ASN A 67 5.98 -0.77 -15.46
N ARG A 68 6.88 -0.44 -14.51
CA ARG A 68 7.40 -1.32 -13.50
C ARG A 68 6.21 -1.47 -12.60
N ALA A 69 5.32 -2.39 -12.96
CA ALA A 69 4.61 -3.15 -11.96
C ALA A 69 5.70 -3.56 -10.98
N ARG A 70 5.85 -2.82 -9.88
CA ARG A 70 6.72 -3.22 -8.78
C ARG A 70 6.20 -4.62 -8.48
N ALA A 71 7.02 -5.65 -8.75
CA ALA A 71 6.67 -7.01 -8.41
C ALA A 71 6.09 -6.93 -6.99
N GLN A 72 4.81 -7.23 -6.83
CA GLN A 72 4.13 -7.00 -5.57
C GLN A 72 4.78 -7.95 -4.57
N ILE A 73 5.69 -7.41 -3.75
CA ILE A 73 6.42 -8.20 -2.77
C ILE A 73 5.45 -8.47 -1.63
N SER A 74 4.86 -9.65 -1.63
CA SER A 74 3.98 -10.10 -0.57
C SER A 74 4.75 -10.30 0.75
N GLU A 75 4.03 -10.28 1.87
CA GLU A 75 4.65 -10.50 3.18
C GLU A 75 5.29 -11.90 3.29
N ALA A 76 4.72 -12.88 2.60
CA ALA A 76 5.30 -14.22 2.47
C ALA A 76 6.67 -14.19 1.77
N MET A 77 6.83 -13.36 0.73
CA MET A 77 8.13 -13.20 0.05
C MET A 77 9.15 -12.50 0.95
N ARG A 78 8.73 -11.51 1.76
CA ARG A 78 9.62 -10.82 2.71
C ARG A 78 10.13 -11.75 3.80
N THR A 79 9.22 -12.51 4.41
CA THR A 79 9.55 -13.49 5.45
C THR A 79 10.46 -14.60 4.91
N LYS A 80 10.16 -15.13 3.72
CA LYS A 80 11.02 -16.11 3.04
C LYS A 80 12.40 -15.54 2.72
N ALA A 81 12.48 -14.32 2.17
CA ALA A 81 13.76 -13.65 1.89
C ALA A 81 14.60 -13.45 3.16
N LYS A 82 13.99 -12.99 4.26
CA LYS A 82 14.67 -12.82 5.56
C LYS A 82 15.15 -14.15 6.13
N ALA A 83 14.35 -15.21 6.02
CA ALA A 83 14.74 -16.55 6.48
C ALA A 83 15.92 -17.12 5.69
N LEU A 84 15.92 -16.97 4.36
CA LEU A 84 17.05 -17.38 3.50
C LEU A 84 18.30 -16.55 3.77
N ARG A 85 18.13 -15.24 4.04
CA ARG A 85 19.25 -14.36 4.40
C ARG A 85 19.89 -14.76 5.74
N LYS A 86 19.08 -15.15 6.73
CA LYS A 86 19.56 -15.68 8.02
C LYS A 86 20.28 -17.02 7.90
N LYS A 87 20.07 -17.76 6.81
CA LYS A 87 20.77 -19.01 6.48
C LYS A 87 21.99 -18.79 5.60
N ASP A 88 22.45 -17.54 5.46
CA ASP A 88 23.59 -17.14 4.61
C ASP A 88 23.48 -17.50 3.12
N VAL A 89 22.25 -17.65 2.60
CA VAL A 89 22.04 -17.87 1.17
C VAL A 89 22.45 -16.62 0.37
N PRO A 90 23.18 -16.77 -0.76
CA PRO A 90 23.56 -15.65 -1.62
C PRO A 90 22.34 -14.86 -2.13
N VAL A 91 22.44 -13.53 -2.12
CA VAL A 91 21.36 -12.62 -2.58
C VAL A 91 20.90 -12.94 -4.00
N ARG A 92 21.84 -13.37 -4.86
CA ARG A 92 21.57 -13.72 -6.25
C ARG A 92 20.63 -14.93 -6.37
N GLU A 93 20.80 -15.92 -5.50
CA GLU A 93 19.96 -17.12 -5.46
C GLU A 93 18.57 -16.80 -4.91
N ILE A 94 18.51 -15.99 -3.85
CA ILE A 94 17.24 -15.49 -3.29
C ILE A 94 16.45 -14.71 -4.34
N ALA A 95 17.12 -13.85 -5.11
CA ALA A 95 16.51 -13.06 -6.18
C ALA A 95 15.92 -13.95 -7.29
N ALA A 96 16.66 -14.99 -7.69
CA ALA A 96 16.21 -15.97 -8.68
C ALA A 96 15.02 -16.79 -8.17
N GLU A 97 15.08 -17.27 -6.92
CA GLU A 97 14.03 -18.08 -6.31
C GLU A 97 12.71 -17.30 -6.11
N LEU A 98 12.81 -16.02 -5.76
CA LEU A 98 11.65 -15.17 -5.52
C LEU A 98 11.17 -14.43 -6.79
N GLY A 99 11.89 -14.53 -7.90
CA GLY A 99 11.55 -13.80 -9.14
C GLY A 99 11.58 -12.28 -8.97
N ILE A 100 12.44 -11.75 -8.10
CA ILE A 100 12.56 -10.32 -7.81
C ILE A 100 13.96 -9.80 -8.13
N SER A 101 14.09 -8.48 -8.27
CA SER A 101 15.38 -7.86 -8.53
C SER A 101 16.33 -7.98 -7.32
N ILE A 102 17.64 -8.10 -7.56
CA ILE A 102 18.67 -8.12 -6.50
C ILE A 102 18.54 -6.91 -5.56
N PRO A 103 18.33 -5.66 -6.04
CA PRO A 103 18.08 -4.52 -5.15
C PRO A 103 16.83 -4.68 -4.27
N SER A 104 15.79 -5.34 -4.78
CA SER A 104 14.59 -5.63 -3.99
C SER A 104 14.89 -6.56 -2.82
N VAL A 105 15.73 -7.59 -3.03
CA VAL A 105 16.16 -8.48 -1.94
C VAL A 105 16.88 -7.69 -0.86
N TYR A 106 17.87 -6.87 -1.22
CA TYR A 106 18.58 -6.01 -0.26
C TYR A 106 17.64 -5.11 0.55
N ASN A 107 16.62 -4.53 -0.11
CA ASN A 107 15.66 -3.64 0.56
C ASN A 107 14.74 -4.38 1.54
N ILE A 108 14.30 -5.60 1.23
CA ILE A 108 13.36 -6.34 2.09
C ILE A 108 14.03 -7.15 3.18
N THR A 109 15.32 -7.48 3.00
CA THR A 109 16.14 -8.14 4.02
C THR A 109 16.96 -7.17 4.83
N LYS A 110 16.81 -5.85 4.61
CA LYS A 110 17.39 -4.84 5.49
C LYS A 110 16.65 -4.90 6.84
N ASP A 111 17.40 -4.98 7.92
CA ASP A 111 16.88 -4.88 9.28
C ASP A 111 16.40 -3.45 9.57
#